data_AF-A0A953F3R8-F1
#
_entry.id   AF-A0A953F3R8-F1
#
_cell.length_a   1.000
_cell.length_b   1.000
_cell.length_c   1.000
_cell.angle_alpha   90.00
_cell.angle_beta   90.00
_cell.angle_gamma   90.00
#
_symmetry.space_group_name_H-M   'P 1'
#
loop_
_entity.id
_entity.type
_entity.pdbx_description
1 polymer ?
#
loop_
_entity_poly.entity_id
_entity_poly.type
_entity_poly.pdbx_seq_one_letter_code
_entity_poly.pdbx_strand_id
1 'polypeptide(L)' 'MKPRFYSWKEIKTIEIRQYRPLAEYGGWGLRGWRKNQALNVSGNIGIQLVFINEHKLLIGTQKPDELRDVLMALKK' A
#
# COMPACT_ATOMS: atom_id res chain seq x y z
N MET A 1 9.95 7.70 -18.43
CA MET A 1 8.91 7.38 -17.43
C MET A 1 9.24 8.18 -16.17
N LYS A 2 8.34 9.04 -15.66
CA LYS A 2 8.62 9.81 -14.43
C LYS A 2 8.29 8.95 -13.21
N PRO A 3 9.19 8.82 -12.22
CA PRO A 3 8.88 8.09 -10.99
C PRO A 3 7.75 8.79 -10.24
N ARG A 4 6.83 8.00 -9.68
CA ARG A 4 5.78 8.53 -8.81
C ARG A 4 6.38 8.66 -7.42
N PHE A 5 6.77 9.87 -7.05
CA PHE A 5 7.35 10.18 -5.75
C PHE A 5 6.26 10.65 -4.78
N TYR A 6 6.30 10.14 -3.56
CA TYR A 6 5.44 10.55 -2.46
C TYR A 6 6.34 10.99 -1.30
N SER A 7 6.16 12.21 -0.81
CA SER A 7 6.91 12.70 0.34
C SER A 7 6.37 12.07 1.63
N TRP A 8 7.24 11.76 2.59
CA TRP A 8 6.83 11.30 3.92
C TRP A 8 5.86 12.27 4.61
N LYS A 9 5.96 13.57 4.33
CA LYS A 9 5.05 14.60 4.87
C LYS A 9 3.61 14.46 4.38
N GLU A 10 3.41 13.83 3.24
CA GLU A 10 2.08 13.60 2.66
C GLU A 10 1.42 12.34 3.24
N ILE A 11 2.18 11.50 3.94
CA ILE A 11 1.73 10.23 4.48
C ILE A 11 1.28 10.43 5.93
N LYS A 12 0.01 10.15 6.19
CA LYS A 12 -0.61 10.23 7.51
C LYS A 12 -0.34 8.97 8.32
N THR A 13 -0.57 7.79 7.74
CA THR A 13 -0.32 6.50 8.39
C THR A 13 0.18 5.46 7.40
N ILE A 14 0.93 4.50 7.95
CA ILE A 14 1.53 3.38 7.22
C ILE A 14 1.31 2.11 8.04
N GLU A 15 0.62 1.14 7.45
CA GLU A 15 0.13 -0.03 8.18
C GLU A 15 0.26 -1.28 7.31
N ILE A 16 0.66 -2.41 7.89
CA ILE A 16 0.60 -3.70 7.19
C ILE A 16 -0.77 -4.30 7.43
N ARG A 17 -1.46 -4.65 6.36
CA ARG A 17 -2.80 -5.21 6.43
C ARG A 17 -2.94 -6.39 5.48
N GLN A 18 -3.74 -7.36 5.91
CA GLN A 18 -4.28 -8.38 5.03
C GLN A 18 -5.50 -7.82 4.29
N TYR A 19 -5.49 -7.91 2.97
CA TYR A 19 -6.54 -7.39 2.09
C TYR A 19 -7.07 -8.50 1.18
N ARG A 20 -8.24 -8.30 0.58
CA ARG A 20 -8.92 -9.24 -0.30
C ARG A 20 -8.93 -8.69 -1.72
N PRO A 21 -7.94 -9.02 -2.57
CA PRO A 21 -7.79 -8.49 -3.94
C PRO A 21 -9.08 -8.50 -4.77
N LEU A 22 -9.78 -9.63 -4.76
CA LEU A 22 -11.00 -9.84 -5.55
C LEU A 22 -12.18 -9.01 -5.02
N ALA A 23 -12.38 -8.97 -3.71
CA ALA A 23 -13.52 -8.29 -3.08
C ALA A 23 -13.31 -6.77 -2.91
N GLU A 24 -12.09 -6.33 -2.63
CA GLU A 24 -11.79 -4.92 -2.34
C GLU A 24 -11.37 -4.13 -3.60
N TYR A 25 -10.72 -4.78 -4.57
CA TYR A 25 -10.12 -4.10 -5.72
C TYR A 25 -10.52 -4.69 -7.08
N GLY A 26 -11.35 -5.73 -7.11
CA GLY A 26 -11.79 -6.38 -8.35
C GLY A 26 -10.69 -7.19 -9.05
N GLY A 27 -9.66 -7.62 -8.31
CA GLY A 27 -8.61 -8.51 -8.79
C GLY A 27 -7.19 -7.98 -8.58
N TRP A 28 -6.32 -8.32 -9.52
CA TRP A 28 -4.88 -8.04 -9.47
C TRP A 28 -4.49 -6.94 -10.47
N GLY A 29 -3.38 -6.26 -10.18
CA GLY A 29 -2.74 -5.26 -11.02
C GLY A 29 -2.78 -3.86 -10.42
N LEU A 30 -2.79 -2.86 -11.31
CA LEU A 30 -3.07 -1.48 -10.94
C LEU A 30 -4.60 -1.30 -10.87
N ARG A 31 -5.15 -1.33 -9.66
CA ARG A 31 -6.60 -1.32 -9.41
C ARG A 31 -7.03 -0.16 -8.52
N GLY A 32 -8.35 0.05 -8.47
CA GLY A 32 -8.97 1.07 -7.64
C GLY A 32 -9.27 2.39 -8.36
N TRP A 33 -10.01 3.28 -7.68
CA TRP A 33 -10.55 4.52 -8.23
C TRP A 33 -10.02 5.72 -7.45
N ARG A 34 -9.35 6.66 -8.15
CA ARG A 34 -8.82 7.97 -7.70
C ARG A 34 -8.24 8.03 -6.28
N LYS A 35 -9.11 7.96 -5.27
CA LYS A 35 -8.79 8.06 -3.84
C LYS A 35 -8.40 6.74 -3.19
N ASN A 36 -8.71 5.58 -3.77
CA ASN A 36 -8.33 4.28 -3.21
C ASN A 36 -7.73 3.42 -4.32
N GLN A 37 -6.41 3.31 -4.35
CA GLN A 37 -5.65 2.58 -5.36
C GLN A 37 -4.97 1.36 -4.71
N ALA A 38 -4.84 0.27 -5.47
CA ALA A 38 -4.03 -0.88 -5.10
C ALA A 38 -3.04 -1.21 -6.21
N LEU A 39 -1.81 -1.50 -5.80
CA LEU A 39 -0.71 -1.99 -6.62
C LEU A 39 -0.38 -3.39 -6.12
N ASN A 40 -1.08 -4.38 -6.63
CA ASN A 40 -0.86 -5.76 -6.25
C ASN A 40 -0.61 -6.65 -7.46
N VAL A 41 0.27 -7.63 -7.32
CA VAL A 41 0.53 -8.62 -8.36
C VAL A 41 -0.01 -9.98 -7.95
N SER A 42 0.21 -10.37 -6.68
CA SER A 42 -0.24 -11.62 -6.08
C SER A 42 -0.27 -11.51 -4.55
N GLY A 43 -0.92 -12.46 -3.88
CA GLY A 43 -1.01 -12.52 -2.41
C GLY A 43 -2.08 -11.63 -1.77
N ASN A 44 -2.30 -11.80 -0.47
CA ASN A 44 -3.35 -11.11 0.28
C ASN A 44 -2.79 -10.19 1.38
N ILE A 45 -1.48 -9.90 1.36
CA ILE A 45 -0.83 -9.03 2.36
C ILE A 45 -0.16 -7.86 1.65
N GLY A 46 -0.29 -6.68 2.22
CA GLY A 46 0.26 -5.45 1.66
C GLY A 46 0.44 -4.37 2.70
N ILE A 47 1.13 -3.32 2.28
CA ILE A 47 1.23 -2.06 3.01
C ILE A 47 0.11 -1.13 2.57
N GLN A 48 -0.64 -0.60 3.51
CA GLN A 48 -1.64 0.43 3.30
C GLN A 48 -1.02 1.77 3.69
N LEU A 49 -0.88 2.64 2.70
CA LEU A 49 -0.54 4.05 2.89
C LEU A 49 -1.85 4.83 2.95
N VAL A 50 -2.00 5.65 3.99
CA VAL A 50 -3.07 6.65 4.08
C VAL A 50 -2.42 8.01 4.02
N PHE A 51 -2.79 8.81 3.03
CA PHE A 51 -2.28 10.15 2.83
C PHE A 51 -3.08 11.17 3.66
N ILE A 52 -2.51 12.34 3.89
CA ILE A 52 -3.16 13.46 4.60
C ILE A 52 -4.45 13.94 3.92
N ASN A 53 -4.54 13.77 2.60
CA ASN A 53 -5.73 14.07 1.79
C ASN A 53 -6.75 12.92 1.75
N GLU A 54 -6.63 11.98 2.69
CA GLU A 54 -7.47 10.78 2.83
C GLU A 54 -7.38 9.79 1.67
N HIS A 55 -6.48 10.02 0.71
CA HIS A 55 -6.21 9.03 -0.32
C HIS A 55 -5.54 7.81 0.31
N LYS A 56 -5.77 6.66 -0.31
CA LYS A 56 -5.33 5.35 0.12
C LYS A 56 -4.60 4.68 -1.02
N LEU A 57 -3.40 4.20 -0.75
CA LEU A 57 -2.61 3.39 -1.67
C LEU A 57 -2.22 2.10 -0.97
N LEU A 58 -2.70 0.98 -1.49
CA LEU A 58 -2.28 -0.34 -1.05
C LEU A 58 -1.17 -0.83 -1.99
N ILE A 59 -0.09 -1.37 -1.44
CA ILE A 59 0.96 -2.03 -2.21
C ILE A 59 1.08 -3.47 -1.70
N GLY A 60 0.77 -4.44 -2.56
CA GLY A 60 0.85 -5.86 -2.23
C GLY A 60 2.30 -6.32 -2.09
N THR A 61 2.55 -7.24 -1.17
CA THR A 61 3.85 -7.87 -0.95
C THR A 61 3.71 -9.38 -0.83
N GLN A 62 4.71 -10.11 -1.35
CA GLN A 62 4.88 -11.55 -1.10
C GLN A 62 5.88 -11.82 0.03
N LYS A 63 6.49 -10.76 0.60
CA LYS A 63 7.48 -10.80 1.68
C LYS A 63 7.00 -9.94 2.84
N PRO A 64 5.94 -10.38 3.55
CA PRO A 64 5.33 -9.57 4.60
C PRO A 64 6.25 -9.38 5.80
N ASP A 65 7.16 -10.31 6.08
CA ASP A 65 8.07 -10.23 7.22
C ASP A 65 9.19 -9.21 6.99
N GLU A 66 9.83 -9.23 5.81
CA GLU A 66 10.80 -8.19 5.42
C GLU A 66 10.18 -6.78 5.49
N LEU A 67 8.91 -6.65 5.09
CA LEU A 67 8.17 -5.39 5.16
C LEU A 67 7.96 -4.93 6.61
N ARG A 68 7.69 -5.86 7.54
CA ARG A 68 7.55 -5.55 8.98
C ARG A 68 8.86 -5.00 9.54
N ASP A 69 9.98 -5.61 9.19
CA ASP A 69 11.30 -5.20 9.67
C ASP A 69 11.64 -3.78 9.20
N VAL A 70 11.39 -3.49 7.92
CA VAL A 70 11.61 -2.15 7.35
C VAL A 70 10.72 -1.11 8.04
N LEU A 71 9.44 -1.42 8.29
CA LEU A 71 8.55 -0.50 8.99
C LEU A 71 8.93 -0.28 10.45
N MET A 72 9.45 -1.31 11.11
CA MET A 72 9.96 -1.17 12.47
C MET A 72 11.19 -0.25 12.50
N ALA A 73 12.08 -0.36 11.51
CA ALA A 73 13.24 0.52 11.38
C ALA A 73 12.84 1.99 11.08
N LEU A 74 11.79 2.22 10.30
CA LEU A 74 11.30 3.56 9.94
C LEU A 74 10.55 4.28 11.06
N LYS A 75 10.02 3.55 12.05
CA LYS A 75 9.36 4.13 13.22
C LYS A 75 10.34 4.65 14.28
N LYS A 76 11.64 4.51 14.04
CA LYS A 76 12.72 4.88 14.96
C LYS A 76 13.28 6.26 14.63
#